data_AF-A0A973R5P3-F1
#
_entry.id   AF-A0A973R5P3-F1
#
_cell.length_a   1.000
_cell.length_b   1.000
_cell.length_c   1.000
_cell.angle_alpha   90.00
_cell.angle_beta   90.00
_cell.angle_gamma   90.00
#
_symmetry.space_group_name_H-M   'P 1'
#
loop_
_entity.id
_entity.type
_entity.pdbx_description
1 polymer ?
#
loop_
_entity_poly.entity_id
_entity_poly.type
_entity_poly.pdbx_seq_one_letter_code
_entity_poly.pdbx_strand_id
1 'polypeptide(L)'
;MSRRPVLLTATIVVVALLGGVLWYANRPGPAAVKAGDCVTAPLKGGFKKVGCGTGDAAFKVTAVLPSGDSNGCDAYPNVILSVVDKDRTKTLCLGSAK
;
A
#
# COMPACT_ATOMS: atom_id res chain seq x y z
N MET A 1 4.24 4.31 -53.28
CA MET A 1 4.69 3.87 -51.94
C MET A 1 3.62 4.19 -50.91
N SER A 2 2.92 3.16 -50.42
CA SER A 2 1.83 3.32 -49.45
C SER A 2 2.40 3.71 -48.09
N ARG A 3 2.28 4.99 -47.69
CA ARG A 3 2.72 5.53 -46.39
C ARG A 3 1.74 5.22 -45.25
N ARG A 4 0.57 4.67 -45.58
CA ARG A 4 -0.52 4.32 -44.67
C ARG A 4 -0.13 3.32 -43.55
N PRO A 5 0.64 2.24 -43.79
CA PRO A 5 0.96 1.28 -42.74
C PRO A 5 1.98 1.81 -41.72
N VAL A 6 2.85 2.75 -42.12
CA VAL A 6 3.86 3.37 -41.25
C VAL A 6 3.21 4.40 -40.31
N LEU A 7 2.25 5.17 -40.80
CA LEU A 7 1.47 6.11 -39.98
C LEU A 7 0.58 5.38 -38.95
N LEU A 8 0.01 4.24 -39.33
CA LEU A 8 -0.81 3.41 -38.43
C LEU A 8 0.00 2.78 -37.30
N THR A 9 1.19 2.26 -37.58
CA THR A 9 2.06 1.69 -36.55
C THR A 9 2.58 2.75 -35.58
N ALA A 10 3.00 3.92 -36.08
CA ALA A 10 3.45 5.02 -35.24
C ALA A 10 2.35 5.52 -34.29
N THR A 11 1.11 5.65 -34.76
CA THR A 11 -0.01 6.08 -33.92
C THR A 11 -0.38 5.07 -32.84
N ILE A 12 -0.38 3.76 -33.15
CA ILE A 12 -0.65 2.71 -32.16
C ILE A 12 0.42 2.72 -31.04
N VAL A 13 1.70 2.87 -31.39
CA VAL A 13 2.79 2.93 -30.39
C VAL A 13 2.61 4.13 -29.47
N VAL A 14 2.27 5.31 -30.02
CA VAL A 14 2.02 6.51 -29.22
C VAL A 14 0.83 6.32 -28.27
N VAL A 15 -0.28 5.75 -28.75
CA VAL A 15 -1.46 5.48 -27.90
C VAL A 15 -1.14 4.46 -26.80
N ALA A 16 -0.37 3.41 -27.10
CA ALA A 16 0.04 2.43 -26.11
C ALA A 16 0.96 3.03 -25.03
N LEU A 17 1.90 3.90 -25.41
CA LEU A 17 2.77 4.60 -24.48
C LEU A 17 1.98 5.58 -23.60
N LEU A 18 1.09 6.38 -24.19
CA LEU A 18 0.24 7.31 -23.45
C LEU A 18 -0.73 6.57 -22.51
N GLY A 19 -1.32 5.47 -22.97
CA GLY A 19 -2.16 4.61 -22.15
C GLY A 19 -1.40 3.97 -21.00
N GLY A 20 -0.17 3.51 -21.24
CA GLY A 20 0.71 2.96 -20.20
C GLY A 20 1.11 3.98 -19.15
N VAL A 21 1.46 5.21 -19.56
CA VAL A 21 1.79 6.32 -18.64
C VAL A 21 0.57 6.72 -17.81
N LEU A 22 -0.60 6.87 -18.43
CA LEU A 22 -1.83 7.24 -17.73
C LEU A 22 -2.27 6.15 -16.75
N TRP A 23 -2.14 4.88 -17.13
CA TRP A 23 -2.42 3.76 -16.23
C TRP A 23 -1.44 3.70 -15.07
N TYR A 24 -0.15 3.95 -15.30
CA TYR A 24 0.85 3.97 -14.24
C TYR A 24 0.61 5.11 -13.25
N ALA A 25 0.28 6.31 -13.76
CA ALA A 25 -0.03 7.47 -12.93
C ALA A 25 -1.33 7.29 -12.12
N ASN A 26 -2.33 6.61 -12.69
CA ASN A 26 -3.63 6.41 -12.05
C ASN A 26 -3.81 5.01 -11.44
N ARG A 27 -2.72 4.26 -11.27
CA ARG A 27 -2.78 2.91 -10.74
C ARG A 27 -3.27 3.00 -9.29
N PRO A 28 -4.37 2.32 -8.93
CA PRO A 28 -4.81 2.31 -7.54
C PRO A 28 -3.68 1.76 -6.68
N GLY A 29 -3.25 2.55 -5.70
CA GLY A 29 -2.26 2.15 -4.73
C GLY A 29 -2.73 0.90 -3.96
N PRO A 30 -1.82 0.19 -3.28
CA PRO A 30 -2.20 -0.91 -2.41
C PRO A 30 -3.27 -0.44 -1.43
N ALA A 31 -4.32 -1.26 -1.26
CA ALA A 31 -5.44 -0.90 -0.40
C ALA A 31 -4.94 -0.54 1.01
N ALA A 32 -5.45 0.58 1.55
CA ALA A 32 -5.09 1.02 2.88
C ALA A 32 -5.47 -0.04 3.91
N VAL A 33 -4.51 -0.39 4.76
CA VAL A 33 -4.68 -1.37 5.84
C VAL A 33 -5.69 -0.86 6.86
N LYS A 34 -6.55 -1.74 7.37
CA LYS A 34 -7.58 -1.38 8.37
C LYS A 34 -7.37 -2.17 9.66
N ALA A 35 -8.00 -1.71 10.75
CA ALA A 35 -8.07 -2.49 11.98
C ALA A 35 -8.62 -3.90 11.71
N GLY A 36 -7.98 -4.91 12.30
CA GLY A 36 -8.26 -6.33 12.10
C GLY A 36 -7.45 -7.01 10.98
N ASP A 37 -6.82 -6.25 10.09
CA ASP A 37 -5.98 -6.82 9.03
C ASP A 37 -4.66 -7.34 9.59
N CYS A 38 -4.16 -8.44 9.01
CA CYS A 38 -2.81 -8.91 9.30
C CYS A 38 -1.84 -8.49 8.21
N VAL A 39 -0.61 -8.18 8.62
CA VAL A 39 0.43 -7.67 7.75
C VAL A 39 1.74 -8.41 7.95
N THR A 40 2.55 -8.45 6.89
CA THR A 40 3.93 -8.95 6.96
C THR A 40 4.79 -8.07 7.84
N ALA A 41 5.99 -8.55 8.20
CA ALA A 41 7.01 -7.68 8.72
C ALA A 41 7.34 -6.58 7.67
N PRO A 42 7.65 -5.35 8.12
CA PRO A 42 7.98 -4.28 7.19
C PRO A 42 9.32 -4.59 6.53
N LEU A 43 9.29 -4.88 5.22
CA LEU A 43 10.47 -4.87 4.36
C LEU A 43 10.60 -3.49 3.72
N LYS A 44 11.77 -3.17 3.13
CA LYS A 44 12.01 -1.89 2.42
C LYS A 44 10.81 -1.55 1.52
N GLY A 45 9.97 -0.61 1.93
CA GLY A 45 8.78 -0.18 1.19
C GLY A 45 7.43 -0.32 1.92
N GLY A 46 7.37 -0.98 3.09
CA GLY A 46 6.18 -0.96 3.96
C GLY A 46 5.54 -2.31 4.20
N PHE A 47 4.31 -2.27 4.72
CA PHE A 47 3.53 -3.44 5.12
C PHE A 47 2.71 -3.99 3.95
N LYS A 48 2.69 -5.33 3.80
CA LYS A 48 1.77 -6.00 2.89
C LYS A 48 0.67 -6.68 3.69
N LYS A 49 -0.59 -6.47 3.30
CA LYS A 49 -1.73 -7.21 3.86
C LYS A 49 -1.63 -8.68 3.47
N VAL A 50 -1.80 -9.56 4.45
CA VAL A 50 -1.82 -11.03 4.33
C VAL A 50 -2.97 -11.61 5.13
N GLY A 51 -3.27 -12.89 4.94
CA GLY A 51 -4.26 -13.58 5.77
C GLY A 51 -3.72 -13.80 7.19
N CYS A 52 -4.53 -13.58 8.22
CA CYS A 52 -4.07 -13.75 9.61
C CYS A 52 -3.66 -15.18 9.98
N GLY A 53 -4.10 -16.18 9.22
CA GLY A 53 -3.70 -17.58 9.40
C GLY A 53 -2.44 -18.00 8.62
N THR A 54 -1.83 -17.09 7.85
CA THR A 54 -0.63 -17.44 7.06
C THR A 54 0.63 -17.29 7.90
N GLY A 55 1.66 -18.11 7.62
CA GLY A 55 2.95 -18.02 8.31
C GLY A 55 3.67 -16.69 8.10
N ASP A 56 3.25 -15.91 7.10
CA ASP A 56 3.79 -14.60 6.77
C ASP A 56 3.16 -13.44 7.57
N ALA A 57 2.11 -13.70 8.36
CA ALA A 57 1.48 -12.70 9.21
C ALA A 57 2.36 -12.40 10.44
N ALA A 58 3.04 -11.26 10.42
CA ALA A 58 3.90 -10.82 11.52
C ALA A 58 3.15 -9.96 12.54
N PHE A 59 2.22 -9.12 12.07
CA PHE A 59 1.47 -8.20 12.93
C PHE A 59 -0.01 -8.19 12.57
N LYS A 60 -0.86 -7.89 13.55
CA LYS A 60 -2.27 -7.53 13.35
C LYS A 60 -2.44 -6.04 13.59
N VAL A 61 -3.13 -5.35 12.69
CA VAL A 61 -3.47 -3.94 12.87
C VAL A 61 -4.55 -3.85 13.94
N THR A 62 -4.20 -3.31 15.09
CA THR A 62 -5.13 -3.08 16.21
C THR A 62 -5.96 -1.82 15.94
N ALA A 63 -5.32 -0.76 15.46
CA ALA A 63 -5.98 0.49 15.14
C ALA A 63 -5.22 1.28 14.07
N VAL A 64 -5.95 2.18 13.40
CA VAL A 64 -5.39 3.18 12.51
C VAL A 64 -5.83 4.54 13.02
N LEU A 65 -4.88 5.32 13.51
CA LEU A 65 -5.15 6.63 14.08
C LEU A 65 -4.97 7.73 13.02
N PRO A 66 -5.86 8.72 12.97
CA PRO A 66 -5.76 9.87 12.07
C PRO A 66 -4.80 10.94 12.62
N SER A 67 -3.72 10.52 13.27
CA SER A 67 -2.66 11.37 13.80
C SER A 67 -1.33 10.70 13.53
N GLY A 68 -0.28 11.47 13.26
CA GLY A 68 1.09 10.97 13.17
C GLY A 68 1.81 10.95 14.51
N ASP A 69 1.10 10.56 15.58
CA ASP A 69 1.66 10.46 16.93
C ASP A 69 1.62 9.00 17.42
N SER A 70 2.81 8.44 17.64
CA SER A 70 3.00 7.10 18.18
C SER A 70 2.32 6.90 19.53
N ASN A 71 2.26 7.95 20.37
CA ASN A 71 1.69 7.86 21.72
C ASN A 71 0.18 7.58 21.68
N GLY A 72 -0.50 7.89 20.56
CA GLY A 72 -1.91 7.55 20.41
C GLY A 72 -2.19 6.05 20.50
N CYS A 73 -1.18 5.21 20.24
CA CYS A 73 -1.32 3.77 20.36
C CYS A 73 -1.32 3.25 21.81
N ASP A 74 -0.94 4.07 22.80
CA ASP A 74 -0.91 3.69 24.22
C ASP A 74 -2.33 3.43 24.77
N ALA A 75 -3.35 4.00 24.12
CA ALA A 75 -4.75 3.73 24.45
C ALA A 75 -5.21 2.31 24.08
N TYR A 76 -4.42 1.55 23.32
CA TYR A 76 -4.78 0.22 22.85
C TYR A 76 -3.97 -0.87 23.57
N PRO A 77 -4.63 -1.70 24.39
CA PRO A 77 -3.95 -2.81 25.03
C PRO A 77 -3.49 -3.80 23.95
N ASN A 78 -2.29 -4.37 24.14
CA ASN A 78 -1.67 -5.35 23.24
C ASN A 78 -1.06 -4.79 21.94
N VAL A 79 -0.86 -3.46 21.84
CA VAL A 79 0.03 -2.91 20.82
C VAL A 79 1.48 -3.19 21.20
N ILE A 80 2.24 -3.73 20.25
CA ILE A 80 3.67 -4.01 20.40
C ILE A 80 4.53 -3.09 19.55
N LEU A 81 3.95 -2.46 18.52
CA LEU A 81 4.65 -1.54 17.63
C LEU A 81 3.69 -0.46 17.11
N SER A 82 4.10 0.80 17.21
CA SER A 82 3.44 1.94 16.57
C SER A 82 4.25 2.36 15.34
N VAL A 83 3.61 2.49 14.19
CA VAL A 83 4.27 2.99 12.97
C VAL A 83 3.57 4.25 12.48
N VAL A 84 4.30 5.35 12.55
CA VAL A 84 3.87 6.63 11.98
C VAL A 84 4.18 6.63 10.49
N ASP A 85 3.23 7.08 9.69
CA ASP A 85 3.46 7.23 8.25
C ASP A 85 4.48 8.33 7.96
N LYS A 86 5.03 8.33 6.74
CA LYS A 86 6.06 9.30 6.34
C LYS A 86 5.60 10.75 6.49
N ASP A 87 4.32 11.01 6.23
CA ASP A 87 3.74 12.36 6.22
C ASP A 87 3.21 12.78 7.61
N ARG A 88 3.35 11.92 8.63
CA ARG A 88 2.83 12.11 9.99
C ARG A 88 1.34 12.49 10.05
N THR A 89 0.56 11.94 9.13
CA THR A 89 -0.89 12.08 9.08
C THR A 89 -1.60 10.91 9.71
N LYS A 90 -0.92 9.76 9.86
CA LYS A 90 -1.52 8.51 10.35
C LYS A 90 -0.53 7.70 11.17
N THR A 91 -1.08 6.94 12.12
CA THR A 91 -0.32 5.98 12.91
C THR A 91 -1.01 4.62 12.86
N LEU A 92 -0.24 3.59 12.53
CA LEU A 92 -0.64 2.20 12.59
C LEU A 92 -0.25 1.64 13.96
N CYS A 93 -1.24 1.21 14.73
CA CYS A 93 -1.02 0.50 15.98
C CYS A 93 -1.05 -0.99 15.70
N LEU A 94 0.09 -1.66 15.86
CA LEU A 94 0.30 -3.06 15.50
C LEU A 94 0.42 -3.92 16.76
N GLY A 95 -0.44 -4.92 16.87
CA GLY A 95 -0.37 -5.97 17.90
C GLY A 95 0.16 -7.29 17.35
N SER A 96 0.18 -8.31 18.20
CA SER A 96 0.49 -9.69 17.81
C SER A 96 -0.46 -10.18 16.72
N ALA A 97 0.08 -10.89 15.73
CA ALA A 97 -0.72 -11.51 14.66
C ALA A 97 -1.62 -12.66 15.15
N LYS A 98 -1.34 -13.19 16.34
CA LYS A 98 -1.89 -14.43 16.89
C LYS A 98 -2.73 -14.18 18.13
#